data_AF-A0AA88YH02-F1
#
_entry.id   AF-A0AA88YH02-F1
#
_cell.length_a   1.000
_cell.length_b   1.000
_cell.length_c   1.000
_cell.angle_alpha   90.00
_cell.angle_beta   90.00
_cell.angle_gamma   90.00
#
_symmetry.space_group_name_H-M   'P 1'
#
loop_
_entity.id
_entity.type
_entity.pdbx_description
1 polymer ?
#
loop_
_entity_poly.entity_id
_entity_poly.type
_entity_poly.pdbx_seq_one_letter_code
_entity_poly.pdbx_strand_id
1 'polypeptide(L)'
;MDRKVKVIIWKYTSLRNVGHAALELSDGTYISWWPMLKKDNNFKGMATAMKSVEAMKDRTFEKDKDKDEGEGREPDEIVEIPVSQEQEQAIKNWWTGVLANHNERYHLRTNNCSTMVYRALREAGCFKAKREPVVSAWTPNMVLKYAKQCQKDKAKAIDILDEVVEEYIEASEKRIVSGTN
;
A
#
# COMPACT_ATOMS: atom_id res chain seq x y z
N MET A 1 11.34 -11.01 -13.38
CA MET A 1 9.95 -10.60 -13.63
C MET A 1 9.69 -9.38 -12.78
N ASP A 2 9.35 -8.27 -13.40
CA ASP A 2 9.01 -7.04 -12.69
C ASP A 2 7.73 -7.28 -11.89
N ARG A 3 7.85 -7.21 -10.57
CA ARG A 3 6.71 -7.34 -9.67
C ARG A 3 6.08 -5.97 -9.46
N LYS A 4 4.77 -5.97 -9.25
CA LYS A 4 4.00 -4.77 -8.98
C LYS A 4 3.11 -5.00 -7.78
N VAL A 5 3.02 -4.00 -6.92
CA VAL A 5 1.97 -3.92 -5.90
C VAL A 5 0.90 -2.94 -6.36
N LYS A 6 -0.36 -3.26 -6.11
CA LYS A 6 -1.49 -2.39 -6.44
C LYS A 6 -1.97 -1.68 -5.19
N VAL A 7 -1.95 -0.35 -5.21
CA VAL A 7 -2.59 0.47 -4.19
C VAL A 7 -3.98 0.84 -4.68
N ILE A 8 -5.00 0.43 -3.93
CA ILE A 8 -6.40 0.53 -4.34
C ILE A 8 -7.08 1.55 -3.43
N ILE A 9 -7.74 2.55 -4.03
CA ILE A 9 -8.26 3.71 -3.32
C ILE A 9 -9.75 3.89 -3.56
N TRP A 10 -10.49 4.00 -2.46
CA TRP A 10 -11.85 4.53 -2.42
C TRP A 10 -11.81 5.90 -1.72
N LYS A 11 -12.06 6.96 -2.47
CA LYS A 11 -12.11 8.34 -1.98
C LYS A 11 -13.31 8.54 -1.03
N TYR A 12 -13.15 9.46 -0.08
CA TYR A 12 -14.24 9.91 0.78
C TYR A 12 -15.40 10.45 -0.07
N THR A 13 -16.62 10.00 0.21
CA THR A 13 -17.83 10.53 -0.45
C THR A 13 -18.83 11.10 0.56
N SER A 14 -18.89 10.57 1.78
CA SER A 14 -19.82 11.04 2.81
C SER A 14 -19.41 10.58 4.21
N LEU A 15 -20.11 11.04 5.26
CA LEU A 15 -19.85 10.55 6.63
C LEU A 15 -20.10 9.04 6.77
N ARG A 16 -20.97 8.45 5.94
CA ARG A 16 -21.21 6.99 5.93
C ARG A 16 -20.20 6.21 5.09
N ASN A 17 -19.46 6.90 4.23
CA ASN A 17 -18.44 6.35 3.36
C ASN A 17 -17.19 7.25 3.45
N VAL A 18 -16.41 6.97 4.49
CA VAL A 18 -15.21 7.75 4.85
C VAL A 18 -14.03 7.51 3.89
N GLY A 19 -14.23 6.61 2.92
CA GLY A 19 -13.23 6.11 2.00
C GLY A 19 -12.33 5.04 2.62
N HIS A 20 -11.63 4.35 1.74
CA HIS A 20 -10.84 3.16 2.03
C HIS A 20 -9.54 3.15 1.25
N ALA A 21 -8.56 2.43 1.77
CA ALA A 21 -7.35 2.12 1.02
C ALA A 21 -6.96 0.67 1.31
N ALA A 22 -6.59 -0.05 0.26
CA ALA A 22 -6.05 -1.40 0.35
C ALA A 22 -4.80 -1.54 -0.52
N LEU A 23 -4.07 -2.64 -0.31
CA LEU A 23 -2.90 -2.99 -1.10
C LEU A 23 -2.94 -4.47 -1.49
N GLU A 24 -2.62 -4.78 -2.74
CA GLU A 24 -2.54 -6.15 -3.26
C GLU A 24 -1.12 -6.43 -3.77
N LEU A 25 -0.53 -7.56 -3.35
CA LEU A 25 0.77 -8.04 -3.81
C LEU A 25 0.63 -8.85 -5.11
N SER A 26 1.75 -9.10 -5.79
CA SER A 26 1.74 -9.84 -7.06
C SER A 26 1.32 -11.30 -6.91
N ASP A 27 1.47 -11.86 -5.71
CA ASP A 27 1.04 -13.22 -5.36
C ASP A 27 -0.44 -13.32 -4.91
N GLY A 28 -1.19 -12.21 -4.98
CA GLY A 28 -2.59 -12.15 -4.55
C GLY A 28 -2.79 -11.92 -3.05
N THR A 29 -1.72 -11.75 -2.26
CA THR A 29 -1.85 -11.33 -0.85
C THR A 29 -2.54 -9.97 -0.79
N TYR A 30 -3.65 -9.90 -0.06
CA TYR A 30 -4.46 -8.70 0.06
C TYR A 30 -4.36 -8.08 1.46
N ILE A 31 -4.05 -6.79 1.52
CA ILE A 31 -3.85 -6.01 2.74
C ILE A 31 -4.97 -4.98 2.82
N SER A 32 -5.94 -5.26 3.69
CA SER A 32 -7.05 -4.37 4.01
C SER A 32 -7.37 -4.48 5.49
N TRP A 33 -7.49 -3.35 6.17
CA TRP A 33 -7.71 -3.28 7.61
C TRP A 33 -9.12 -2.77 7.92
N TRP A 34 -10.13 -3.40 7.34
CA TRP A 34 -11.51 -3.04 7.58
C TRP A 34 -11.96 -3.50 8.98
N PRO A 35 -12.69 -2.66 9.75
CA PRO A 35 -13.12 -3.06 11.10
C PRO A 35 -14.17 -4.18 11.05
N MET A 36 -14.12 -5.09 12.02
CA MET A 36 -15.22 -6.02 12.30
C MET A 36 -16.40 -5.27 12.93
N LEU A 37 -17.21 -4.60 12.11
CA LEU A 37 -18.47 -4.04 12.56
C LEU A 37 -19.58 -5.05 12.28
N LYS A 38 -20.27 -5.52 13.33
CA LYS A 38 -21.58 -6.14 13.14
C LYS A 38 -22.48 -5.09 12.48
N LYS A 39 -23.26 -5.53 11.50
CA LYS A 39 -24.07 -4.74 10.56
C LYS A 39 -25.15 -3.91 11.27
N ASP A 40 -24.75 -2.91 12.04
CA ASP A 40 -25.62 -1.86 12.56
C ASP A 40 -25.42 -0.65 11.66
N ASN A 41 -26.32 -0.47 10.69
CA ASN A 41 -26.37 0.65 9.74
C ASN A 41 -26.67 2.02 10.40
N ASN A 42 -26.47 2.12 11.72
CA ASN A 42 -26.74 3.27 12.54
C ASN A 42 -25.46 4.04 12.88
N PHE A 43 -25.60 5.31 13.27
CA PHE A 43 -24.53 6.20 13.77
C PHE A 43 -23.62 5.54 14.84
N LYS A 44 -24.13 4.51 15.53
CA LYS A 44 -23.40 3.65 16.48
C LYS A 44 -22.24 2.86 15.85
N GLY A 45 -22.38 2.36 14.61
CA GLY A 45 -21.32 1.63 13.92
C GLY A 45 -20.10 2.51 13.65
N MET A 46 -20.34 3.73 13.15
CA MET A 46 -19.29 4.74 12.95
C MET A 46 -18.65 5.19 14.27
N ALA A 47 -19.45 5.40 15.32
CA ALA A 47 -18.95 5.69 16.67
C ALA A 47 -18.12 4.54 17.26
N THR A 48 -18.37 3.30 16.84
CA THR A 48 -17.65 2.10 17.28
C THR A 48 -16.36 1.92 16.48
N ALA A 49 -16.33 2.27 15.19
CA ALA A 49 -15.10 2.34 14.39
C ALA A 49 -14.16 3.48 14.83
N MET A 50 -14.71 4.54 15.43
CA MET A 50 -13.92 5.54 16.15
C MET A 50 -13.34 5.00 17.47
N LYS A 51 -13.84 3.87 17.99
CA LYS A 51 -13.22 3.13 19.10
C LYS A 51 -12.28 2.05 18.54
N SER A 52 -11.37 1.59 19.40
CA SER A 52 -10.38 0.57 19.05
C SER A 52 -11.02 -0.82 18.92
N VAL A 53 -11.20 -1.31 17.69
CA VAL A 53 -11.86 -2.60 17.39
C VAL A 53 -10.92 -3.58 16.69
N GLU A 54 -11.31 -4.85 16.66
CA GLU A 54 -10.58 -5.84 15.86
C GLU A 54 -10.82 -5.60 14.38
N ALA A 55 -9.78 -5.77 13.57
CA ALA A 55 -9.89 -5.75 12.12
C ALA A 55 -10.21 -7.16 11.59
N MET A 56 -10.92 -7.23 10.47
CA MET A 56 -11.09 -8.49 9.74
C MET A 56 -9.76 -8.91 9.14
N LYS A 57 -9.34 -10.15 9.42
CA LYS A 57 -8.05 -10.70 8.96
C LYS A 57 -8.13 -11.40 7.61
N ASP A 58 -9.33 -11.74 7.15
CA ASP A 58 -9.61 -12.50 5.92
C ASP A 58 -10.27 -11.63 4.83
N ARG A 59 -9.85 -10.36 4.75
CA ARG A 59 -10.34 -9.42 3.72
C ARG A 59 -9.82 -9.79 2.34
N THR A 60 -10.64 -9.52 1.34
CA THR A 60 -10.31 -9.69 -0.08
C THR A 60 -10.79 -8.45 -0.83
N PHE A 61 -10.28 -8.26 -2.06
CA PHE A 61 -10.73 -7.18 -2.94
C PHE A 61 -12.25 -7.20 -3.16
N GLU A 62 -12.83 -8.38 -3.37
CA GLU A 62 -14.28 -8.54 -3.56
C GLU A 62 -15.08 -8.14 -2.31
N LYS A 63 -14.62 -8.51 -1.10
CA LYS A 63 -15.28 -8.09 0.15
C LYS A 63 -15.21 -6.58 0.38
N ASP A 64 -14.15 -5.93 -0.08
CA ASP A 64 -14.02 -4.47 0.00
C ASP A 64 -14.94 -3.74 -0.98
N LYS A 65 -15.27 -4.35 -2.13
CA LYS A 65 -16.26 -3.80 -3.08
C LYS A 65 -17.71 -4.08 -2.69
N ASP A 66 -17.93 -5.14 -1.91
CA ASP A 66 -19.26 -5.58 -1.54
C ASP A 66 -20.05 -4.50 -0.77
N LYS A 67 -21.36 -4.42 -1.04
CA LYS A 67 -22.27 -3.41 -0.45
C LYS A 67 -22.60 -3.66 1.02
N ASP A 68 -22.47 -4.90 1.44
CA ASP A 68 -22.84 -5.36 2.76
C ASP A 68 -21.61 -5.51 3.67
N GLU A 69 -20.44 -5.78 3.09
CA GLU A 69 -19.17 -6.00 3.80
C GLU A 69 -18.13 -4.89 3.63
N GLY A 70 -18.31 -3.96 2.69
CA GLY A 70 -17.29 -2.97 2.31
C GLY A 70 -17.85 -1.64 1.83
N GLU A 71 -17.24 -1.11 0.77
CA GLU A 71 -17.50 0.21 0.20
C GLU A 71 -18.76 0.25 -0.70
N GLY A 72 -19.25 -0.92 -1.14
CA GLY A 72 -20.43 -1.04 -2.01
C GLY A 72 -20.26 -0.46 -3.41
N ARG A 73 -19.00 -0.33 -3.87
CA ARG A 73 -18.65 0.30 -5.15
C ARG A 73 -17.24 -0.10 -5.58
N GLU A 74 -16.97 0.10 -6.87
CA GLU A 74 -15.62 -0.02 -7.43
C GLU A 74 -14.66 1.06 -6.87
N PRO A 75 -13.34 0.77 -6.84
CA PRO A 75 -12.34 1.74 -6.43
C PRO A 75 -12.27 2.92 -7.40
N ASP A 76 -11.98 4.10 -6.87
CA ASP A 76 -11.83 5.32 -7.69
C ASP A 76 -10.48 5.35 -8.42
N GLU A 77 -9.45 4.76 -7.83
CA GLU A 77 -8.10 4.72 -8.39
C GLU A 77 -7.40 3.41 -8.02
N ILE A 78 -6.59 2.90 -8.94
CA ILE A 78 -5.62 1.85 -8.69
C ILE A 78 -4.26 2.36 -9.16
N VAL A 79 -3.25 2.33 -8.29
CA VAL A 79 -1.88 2.74 -8.59
C VAL A 79 -0.98 1.51 -8.53
N GLU A 80 -0.38 1.13 -9.65
CA GLU A 80 0.59 0.05 -9.71
C GLU A 80 2.01 0.58 -9.45
N ILE A 81 2.69 0.05 -8.45
CA ILE A 81 4.05 0.48 -8.08
C ILE A 81 5.01 -0.69 -8.37
N PRO A 82 6.04 -0.49 -9.21
CA PRO A 82 7.05 -1.52 -9.43
C PRO A 82 7.88 -1.73 -8.15
N VAL A 83 8.11 -2.99 -7.80
CA VAL A 83 8.87 -3.40 -6.62
C VAL A 83 9.78 -4.58 -6.94
N SER A 84 10.88 -4.70 -6.18
CA SER A 84 11.72 -5.90 -6.22
C SER A 84 11.09 -7.06 -5.45
N GLN A 85 11.64 -8.27 -5.61
CA GLN A 85 11.24 -9.44 -4.84
C GLN A 85 11.37 -9.22 -3.33
N GLU A 86 12.49 -8.63 -2.93
CA GLU A 86 12.85 -8.39 -1.53
C GLU A 86 11.90 -7.37 -0.91
N GLN A 87 11.51 -6.35 -1.67
CA GLN A 87 10.54 -5.34 -1.24
C GLN A 87 9.16 -5.95 -1.03
N GLU A 88 8.67 -6.76 -1.97
CA GLU A 88 7.39 -7.45 -1.80
C GLU A 88 7.39 -8.42 -0.61
N GLN A 89 8.48 -9.17 -0.43
CA GLN A 89 8.64 -10.06 0.71
C GLN A 89 8.70 -9.29 2.04
N ALA A 90 9.32 -8.11 2.07
CA ALA A 90 9.34 -7.25 3.26
C ALA A 90 7.92 -6.82 3.65
N ILE A 91 7.09 -6.41 2.68
CA ILE A 91 5.67 -6.08 2.92
C ILE A 91 4.93 -7.29 3.50
N LYS A 92 5.11 -8.48 2.91
CA LYS A 92 4.44 -9.71 3.35
C LYS A 92 4.84 -10.12 4.77
N ASN A 93 6.13 -10.04 5.09
CA ASN A 93 6.65 -10.36 6.42
C ASN A 93 6.11 -9.38 7.47
N TRP A 94 6.13 -8.08 7.15
CA TRP A 94 5.54 -7.05 7.98
C TRP A 94 4.04 -7.30 8.23
N TRP A 95 3.29 -7.62 7.18
CA TRP A 95 1.86 -7.87 7.29
C TRP A 95 1.55 -9.09 8.16
N THR A 96 2.34 -10.16 8.02
CA THR A 96 2.24 -11.34 8.88
C THR A 96 2.45 -10.97 10.35
N GLY A 97 3.44 -10.12 10.65
CA GLY A 97 3.67 -9.60 12.00
C GLY A 97 2.50 -8.77 12.54
N VAL A 98 1.90 -7.93 11.69
CA VAL A 98 0.68 -7.17 12.04
C VAL A 98 -0.47 -8.11 12.39
N LEU A 99 -0.72 -9.15 11.59
CA LEU A 99 -1.79 -10.12 11.83
C LEU A 99 -1.59 -10.97 13.09
N ALA A 100 -0.32 -11.25 13.44
CA ALA A 100 0.05 -11.98 14.65
C ALA A 100 -0.02 -11.13 15.93
N ASN A 101 0.02 -9.79 15.80
CA ASN A 101 -0.03 -8.90 16.94
C ASN A 101 -1.47 -8.68 17.43
N HIS A 102 -1.87 -9.37 18.51
CA HIS A 102 -3.18 -9.21 19.13
C HIS A 102 -3.45 -7.81 19.74
N ASN A 103 -2.39 -7.01 19.95
CA ASN A 103 -2.54 -5.63 20.39
C ASN A 103 -2.77 -4.65 19.24
N GLU A 104 -2.57 -5.09 17.98
CA GLU A 104 -2.88 -4.26 16.83
C GLU A 104 -4.39 -4.21 16.64
N ARG A 105 -4.96 -3.01 16.78
CA ARG A 105 -6.40 -2.78 16.68
C ARG A 105 -6.69 -1.70 15.66
N TYR A 106 -7.81 -1.86 14.96
CA TYR A 106 -8.33 -0.82 14.09
C TYR A 106 -8.74 0.39 14.91
N HIS A 107 -8.33 1.57 14.46
CA HIS A 107 -8.82 2.83 14.99
C HIS A 107 -8.90 3.86 13.88
N LEU A 108 -10.11 4.37 13.59
CA LEU A 108 -10.37 5.21 12.42
C LEU A 108 -9.42 6.41 12.26
N ARG A 109 -8.96 7.01 13.36
CA ARG A 109 -8.13 8.23 13.32
C ARG A 109 -6.62 7.98 13.42
N THR A 110 -6.18 6.78 13.76
CA THR A 110 -4.76 6.56 14.08
C THR A 110 -4.22 5.28 13.46
N ASN A 111 -5.04 4.24 13.34
CA ASN A 111 -4.64 2.94 12.83
C ASN A 111 -5.75 2.35 11.93
N ASN A 112 -6.00 3.04 10.83
CA ASN A 112 -7.04 2.70 9.86
C ASN A 112 -6.43 2.03 8.62
N CYS A 113 -7.27 1.72 7.63
CA CYS A 113 -6.84 1.11 6.36
C CYS A 113 -5.77 1.93 5.63
N SER A 114 -5.93 3.25 5.60
CA SER A 114 -4.95 4.15 4.98
C SER A 114 -3.61 4.17 5.72
N THR A 115 -3.61 4.10 7.05
CA THR A 115 -2.38 3.96 7.84
C THR A 115 -1.68 2.64 7.51
N MET A 116 -2.42 1.54 7.35
CA MET A 116 -1.84 0.24 6.99
C MET A 116 -1.21 0.24 5.60
N VAL A 117 -1.89 0.79 4.60
CA VAL A 117 -1.31 0.91 3.26
C VAL A 117 -0.08 1.81 3.27
N TYR A 118 -0.10 2.92 4.01
CA TYR A 118 1.08 3.76 4.18
C TYR A 118 2.27 2.98 4.78
N ARG A 119 2.05 2.21 5.85
CA ARG A 119 3.09 1.37 6.48
C ARG A 119 3.60 0.29 5.52
N ALA A 120 2.71 -0.38 4.78
CA ALA A 120 3.11 -1.35 3.76
C ALA A 120 4.03 -0.71 2.70
N LEU A 121 3.67 0.47 2.18
CA LEU A 121 4.50 1.18 1.19
C LEU A 121 5.86 1.59 1.76
N ARG A 122 5.97 1.87 3.06
CA ARG A 122 7.26 2.12 3.72
C ARG A 122 8.17 0.89 3.67
N GLU A 123 7.62 -0.30 3.88
CA GLU A 123 8.37 -1.57 3.74
C GLU A 123 8.80 -1.83 2.30
N ALA A 124 8.03 -1.34 1.32
CA ALA A 124 8.41 -1.36 -0.09
C ALA A 124 9.56 -0.38 -0.43
N GLY A 125 10.08 0.37 0.55
CA GLY A 125 11.09 1.40 0.34
C GLY A 125 10.55 2.68 -0.29
N CYS A 126 9.25 2.93 -0.21
CA CYS A 126 8.71 4.27 -0.49
C CYS A 126 9.09 5.17 0.68
N PHE A 127 9.89 6.21 0.48
CA PHE A 127 10.23 7.16 1.54
C PHE A 127 9.55 8.50 1.28
N LYS A 128 9.14 9.18 2.36
CA LYS A 128 8.68 10.57 2.26
C LYS A 128 9.88 11.50 2.07
N ALA A 129 9.67 12.62 1.39
CA ALA A 129 10.60 13.73 1.43
C ALA A 129 10.86 14.17 2.89
N LYS A 130 12.08 14.62 3.20
CA LYS A 130 12.59 14.92 4.57
C LYS A 130 11.77 15.92 5.41
N ARG A 131 10.68 16.51 4.88
CA ARG A 131 9.95 17.65 5.51
C ARG A 131 8.44 17.47 5.62
N GLU A 132 7.90 16.27 5.51
CA GLU A 132 6.46 16.10 5.72
C GLU A 132 6.08 15.96 7.20
N PRO A 133 4.98 16.60 7.65
CA PRO A 133 4.50 16.47 9.01
C PRO A 133 4.12 15.02 9.32
N VAL A 134 4.37 14.61 10.58
CA VAL A 134 3.84 13.37 11.14
C VAL A 134 2.33 13.55 11.29
N VAL A 135 1.61 13.27 10.22
CA VAL A 135 0.15 13.25 10.22
C VAL A 135 -0.33 12.07 11.05
N SER A 136 -1.12 12.36 12.09
CA SER A 136 -1.63 11.34 13.02
C SER A 136 -2.70 10.43 12.39
N ALA A 137 -3.37 10.90 11.33
CA ALA A 137 -4.40 10.17 10.60
C ALA A 137 -4.10 10.16 9.10
N TRP A 138 -3.88 8.99 8.52
CA TRP A 138 -3.84 8.84 7.07
C TRP A 138 -5.24 8.75 6.50
N THR A 139 -5.45 9.41 5.36
CA THR A 139 -6.69 9.35 4.59
C THR A 139 -6.43 8.72 3.21
N PRO A 140 -7.47 8.21 2.52
CA PRO A 140 -7.31 7.62 1.20
C PRO A 140 -6.66 8.57 0.19
N ASN A 141 -7.00 9.86 0.22
CA ASN A 141 -6.40 10.87 -0.65
C ASN A 141 -4.91 11.10 -0.35
N MET A 142 -4.49 10.99 0.91
CA MET A 142 -3.07 11.10 1.27
C MET A 142 -2.30 9.87 0.80
N VAL A 143 -2.88 8.67 0.95
CA VAL A 143 -2.30 7.44 0.40
C VAL A 143 -2.19 7.51 -1.11
N LEU A 144 -3.21 8.00 -1.82
CA LEU A 144 -3.17 8.18 -3.27
C LEU A 144 -2.01 9.08 -3.72
N LYS A 145 -1.85 10.24 -3.07
CA LYS A 145 -0.74 11.16 -3.36
C LYS A 145 0.61 10.50 -3.10
N TYR A 146 0.73 9.80 -1.97
CA TYR A 146 1.95 9.11 -1.58
C TYR A 146 2.30 7.95 -2.51
N ALA A 147 1.32 7.15 -2.91
CA ALA A 147 1.46 6.04 -3.86
C ALA A 147 1.89 6.55 -5.24
N LYS A 148 1.25 7.61 -5.75
CA LYS A 148 1.64 8.25 -7.02
C LYS A 148 3.06 8.83 -6.97
N GLN A 149 3.47 9.40 -5.84
CA GLN A 149 4.85 9.86 -5.66
C GLN A 149 5.82 8.67 -5.67
N CYS A 150 5.55 7.63 -4.89
CA CYS A 150 6.41 6.44 -4.86
C CYS A 150 6.52 5.76 -6.23
N GLN A 151 5.40 5.64 -6.97
CA GLN A 151 5.40 5.11 -8.33
C GLN A 151 6.39 5.86 -9.23
N LYS A 152 6.36 7.20 -9.20
CA LYS A 152 7.27 8.04 -9.99
C LYS A 152 8.72 7.87 -9.57
N ASP A 153 8.98 7.87 -8.26
CA ASP A 153 10.35 7.73 -7.74
C ASP A 153 10.94 6.37 -8.09
N LYS A 154 10.13 5.31 -8.05
CA LYS A 154 10.54 3.95 -8.43
C LYS A 154 10.79 3.82 -9.93
N ALA A 155 9.90 4.36 -10.76
CA ALA A 155 10.10 4.36 -12.22
C ALA A 155 11.41 5.07 -12.59
N LYS A 156 11.65 6.27 -12.03
CA LYS A 156 12.89 6.99 -12.25
C LYS A 156 14.14 6.22 -11.78
N ALA A 157 14.05 5.52 -10.66
CA ALA A 157 15.17 4.72 -10.17
C ALA A 157 15.48 3.53 -11.09
N ILE A 158 14.45 2.93 -11.71
CA ILE A 158 14.61 1.88 -12.72
C ILE A 158 15.29 2.46 -13.96
N ASP A 159 14.79 3.57 -14.49
CA ASP A 159 15.37 4.22 -15.69
C ASP A 159 16.87 4.52 -15.49
N ILE A 160 17.26 5.06 -14.32
CA ILE A 160 18.67 5.33 -13.98
C ILE A 160 19.49 4.04 -13.89
N LEU A 161 18.93 2.97 -13.33
CA LEU A 161 19.63 1.70 -13.22
C LEU A 161 19.88 1.08 -14.59
N ASP A 162 18.91 1.17 -15.50
CA ASP A 162 19.04 0.66 -16.86
C ASP A 162 20.15 1.42 -17.61
N GLU A 163 20.17 2.76 -17.53
CA GLU A 163 21.24 3.59 -18.10
C GLU A 163 22.64 3.19 -17.57
N VAL A 164 22.78 2.99 -16.25
CA VAL A 164 24.07 2.62 -15.63
C VAL A 164 24.51 1.20 -16.03
N VAL A 165 23.57 0.27 -16.17
CA VAL A 165 23.87 -1.11 -16.58
C VAL A 165 24.36 -1.14 -18.03
N GLU A 166 23.71 -0.38 -18.93
CA GLU A 166 24.13 -0.26 -20.33
C GLU A 166 25.55 0.31 -20.43
N GLU A 167 25.86 1.41 -19.73
CA GLU A 167 27.21 1.99 -19.70
C GLU A 167 28.26 1.00 -19.18
N TYR A 168 27.93 0.20 -18.15
CA TYR A 168 28.85 -0.79 -17.59
C TYR A 168 29.12 -1.93 -18.57
N ILE A 169 28.10 -2.43 -19.26
CA ILE A 169 28.23 -3.48 -20.28
C ILE A 169 29.16 -2.98 -21.39
N GLU A 170 28.90 -1.80 -21.96
CA GLU A 170 29.75 -1.23 -23.02
C GLU A 170 31.21 -1.04 -22.57
N ALA A 171 31.42 -0.55 -21.34
CA ALA A 171 32.76 -0.37 -20.80
C ALA A 171 33.49 -1.70 -20.58
N SER A 172 32.77 -2.75 -20.19
CA SER A 172 33.33 -4.09 -20.01
C SER A 172 33.75 -4.73 -21.33
N GLU A 173 32.94 -4.59 -22.38
CA GLU A 173 33.24 -5.12 -23.72
C GLU A 173 34.46 -4.43 -24.33
N LYS A 174 34.57 -3.10 -24.21
CA LYS A 174 35.74 -2.34 -24.69
C LYS A 174 37.04 -2.79 -24.02
N ARG A 175 37.02 -3.14 -22.72
CA ARG A 175 38.21 -3.62 -21.99
C ARG A 175 38.66 -5.00 -22.44
N ILE A 176 37.73 -5.90 -22.74
CA ILE A 176 38.04 -7.26 -23.22
C ILE A 176 38.76 -7.20 -24.57
N VAL A 177 38.32 -6.32 -25.48
CA VAL A 177 38.91 -6.18 -26.83
C VAL A 177 40.32 -5.57 -26.79
N SER A 178 40.62 -4.70 -25.81
CA SER A 178 41.94 -4.06 -25.67
C SER A 178 43.02 -4.92 -25.00
N GLY A 179 42.67 -6.06 -24.40
CA GLY A 179 43.58 -6.90 -23.61
C GLY A 179 44.20 -8.10 -24.36
N THR A 180 43.89 -8.27 -25.65
CA THR A 180 44.30 -9.42 -26.48
C THR A 180 45.46 -9.17 -27.45
N ASN A 181 46.25 -8.10 -27.26
CA ASN A 181 47.45 -7.80 -28.06
C ASN A 181 48.74 -8.01 -27.28
#